data_AF-A0A318TIC7-F1
#
_entry.id   AF-A0A318TIC7-F1
#
_cell.length_a   1.000
_cell.length_b   1.000
_cell.length_c   1.000
_cell.angle_alpha   90.00
_cell.angle_beta   90.00
_cell.angle_gamma   90.00
#
_symmetry.space_group_name_H-M   'P 1'
#
loop_
_entity.id
_entity.type
_entity.pdbx_description
1 polymer ?
#
loop_
_entity_poly.entity_id
_entity_poly.type
_entity_poly.pdbx_seq_one_letter_code
_entity_poly.pdbx_strand_id
1 'polypeptide(L)' 'MTRNQQGFIYAICFVLFGLVMGGIHWLLTGINGDFGMGVGVGFFVGIGLLFLASRNVRETP' A
#
# COMPACT_ATOMS: atom_id res chain seq x y z
N MET A 1 10.21 -4.60 -19.46
CA MET A 1 9.07 -4.43 -18.54
C MET A 1 8.06 -3.50 -19.20
N THR A 2 6.80 -3.90 -19.28
CA THR A 2 5.74 -3.01 -19.80
C THR A 2 5.42 -1.92 -18.77
N ARG A 3 4.92 -0.75 -19.20
CA ARG A 3 4.61 0.40 -18.30
C ARG A 3 3.69 0.00 -17.14
N ASN A 4 2.81 -0.96 -17.37
CA ASN A 4 1.89 -1.53 -16.37
C ASN A 4 2.62 -2.37 -15.31
N GLN A 5 3.64 -3.15 -15.69
CA GLN A 5 4.48 -3.88 -14.72
C GLN A 5 5.24 -2.93 -13.80
N GLN A 6 5.75 -1.82 -14.33
CA GLN A 6 6.44 -0.82 -13.52
C GLN A 6 5.50 -0.19 -12.50
N GLY A 7 4.29 0.22 -12.90
CA GLY A 7 3.28 0.76 -12.00
C GLY A 7 2.88 -0.22 -10.89
N PHE A 8 2.74 -1.51 -11.22
CA PHE A 8 2.46 -2.56 -10.25
C PHE A 8 3.59 -2.75 -9.24
N ILE A 9 4.85 -2.77 -9.72
CA ILE A 9 6.03 -2.86 -8.85
C ILE A 9 6.12 -1.64 -7.93
N TYR A 10 5.91 -0.43 -8.43
CA TYR A 10 5.89 0.78 -7.60
C TYR A 10 4.79 0.74 -6.53
N ALA A 11 3.59 0.26 -6.87
CA ALA A 11 2.51 0.10 -5.91
C ALA A 11 2.89 -0.88 -4.80
N ILE A 12 3.47 -2.04 -5.14
CA ILE A 12 3.96 -3.01 -4.15
C ILE A 12 5.06 -2.41 -3.27
N CYS A 13 6.02 -1.69 -3.85
CA CYS A 13 7.07 -1.01 -3.09
C CYS A 13 6.49 0.02 -2.10
N PHE A 14 5.48 0.78 -2.50
CA PHE A 14 4.79 1.73 -1.61
C PHE A 14 4.05 1.04 -0.45
N VAL A 15 3.39 -0.08 -0.72
CA VAL A 15 2.71 -0.88 0.32
C VAL A 15 3.73 -1.44 1.30
N LEU A 16 4.83 -2.01 0.81
CA LEU A 16 5.92 -2.52 1.66
C LEU A 16 6.55 -1.42 2.50
N PHE A 17 6.79 -0.24 1.91
CA PHE A 17 7.30 0.92 2.62
C PHE A 17 6.37 1.36 3.76
N GLY A 18 5.06 1.45 3.49
CA GLY A 18 4.06 1.74 4.51
C GLY A 18 4.03 0.73 5.65
N LEU A 19 4.19 -0.56 5.34
CA LEU A 19 4.28 -1.64 6.34
C LEU A 19 5.51 -1.50 7.24
N VAL A 20 6.68 -1.24 6.64
CA VAL A 20 7.94 -1.06 7.40
C VAL A 20 7.86 0.18 8.28
N MET A 21 7.42 1.32 7.72
CA MET A 21 7.28 2.57 8.48
C MET A 21 6.23 2.44 9.60
N GLY A 22 5.12 1.76 9.33
CA GLY A 22 4.11 1.43 10.34
C GLY A 22 4.68 0.55 11.45
N GLY A 23 5.44 -0.49 11.11
CA GLY A 23 6.10 -1.36 12.08
C GLY A 23 7.12 -0.61 12.95
N ILE A 24 7.90 0.29 12.35
CA ILE A 24 8.84 1.15 13.09
C ILE A 24 8.07 2.09 14.03
N HIS A 25 7.01 2.72 13.55
CA HIS A 25 6.20 3.62 14.38
C HIS A 25 5.57 2.88 15.56
N TRP A 26 5.06 1.67 15.33
CA TRP A 26 4.55 0.78 16.38
C TRP A 26 5.60 0.46 17.43
N LEU A 27 6.83 0.15 17.00
CA LEU A 27 7.94 -0.16 17.91
C LEU A 27 8.35 1.06 18.75
N LEU A 28 8.30 2.27 18.19
CA LEU A 28 8.72 3.51 18.85
C LEU A 28 7.66 4.11 19.78
N THR A 29 6.38 4.00 19.43
CA THR A 29 5.28 4.67 20.16
C THR A 29 4.35 3.73 20.91
N GLY A 30 4.46 2.42 20.70
CA GLY A 30 3.56 1.42 21.27
C GLY A 30 2.19 1.38 20.58
N ILE A 31 1.30 0.53 21.11
CA ILE A 31 -0.08 0.45 20.61
C ILE A 31 -0.86 1.64 21.15
N ASN A 32 -1.16 2.60 20.28
CA ASN A 32 -2.03 3.72 20.59
C ASN A 32 -3.19 3.79 19.58
N GLY A 33 -4.28 4.49 19.91
CA GLY A 33 -5.45 4.59 19.03
C GLY A 33 -5.12 5.09 17.62
N ASP A 34 -4.15 6.00 17.52
CA ASP A 34 -3.66 6.57 16.25
C ASP A 34 -2.95 5.55 15.37
N PHE A 35 -2.28 4.55 15.98
CA PHE A 35 -1.66 3.46 15.24
C PHE A 35 -2.72 2.58 14.56
N GLY A 36 -3.81 2.27 15.27
CA GLY A 36 -4.93 1.49 14.73
C GLY A 36 -5.61 2.21 13.55
N MET A 37 -5.85 3.52 13.68
CA MET A 37 -6.37 4.35 12.58
C MET A 37 -5.40 4.39 11.39
N GLY A 38 -4.10 4.53 11.64
CA GLY A 38 -3.07 4.52 10.61
C GLY A 38 -3.03 3.21 9.81
N VAL A 39 -3.12 2.06 10.48
CA VAL A 39 -3.19 0.74 9.83
C VAL A 39 -4.47 0.60 9.01
N GLY A 40 -5.62 1.04 9.55
CA GLY A 40 -6.90 1.01 8.85
C GLY A 40 -6.89 1.84 7.57
N VAL A 41 -6.42 3.09 7.64
CA VAL A 41 -6.28 3.96 6.46
C VAL A 41 -5.31 3.36 5.44
N GLY A 42 -4.16 2.85 5.90
CA GLY A 42 -3.18 2.19 5.03
C GLY A 42 -3.77 0.98 4.28
N PHE A 43 -4.59 0.18 4.96
CA PHE A 43 -5.28 -0.97 4.35
C PHE A 43 -6.27 -0.54 3.26
N PHE A 44 -7.11 0.49 3.52
CA PHE A 44 -8.04 1.02 2.53
C PHE A 44 -7.34 1.61 1.30
N VAL A 45 -6.25 2.36 1.51
CA VAL A 45 -5.44 2.90 0.42
C VAL A 45 -4.79 1.78 -0.39
N GLY A 46 -4.23 0.76 0.28
CA GLY A 46 -3.61 -0.39 -0.37
C GLY A 46 -4.61 -1.17 -1.23
N ILE A 47 -5.81 -1.44 -0.73
CA ILE A 47 -6.89 -2.07 -1.51
C ILE A 47 -7.31 -1.18 -2.69
N GLY A 48 -7.47 0.13 -2.48
CA GLY A 48 -7.84 1.06 -3.54
C GLY A 48 -6.82 1.07 -4.69
N LEU A 49 -5.53 1.06 -4.37
CA LEU A 49 -4.44 0.99 -5.34
C LEU A 49 -4.40 -0.35 -6.08
N LEU A 50 -4.61 -1.47 -5.38
CA LEU A 50 -4.72 -2.80 -6.01
C LEU A 50 -5.90 -2.88 -6.98
N PHE A 51 -7.05 -2.31 -6.60
CA PHE A 51 -8.23 -2.28 -7.45
C PHE A 51 -7.98 -1.44 -8.71
N LEU A 52 -7.38 -0.25 -8.57
CA LEU A 52 -6.94 0.59 -9.69
C LEU A 52 -5.94 -0.13 -10.60
N ALA A 53 -4.95 -0.82 -10.03
CA ALA A 53 -3.97 -1.58 -10.79
C ALA A 53 -4.65 -2.72 -11.58
N SER A 54 -5.57 -3.46 -10.96
CA SER A 54 -6.31 -4.55 -11.61
C SER A 54 -7.20 -4.08 -12.77
N ARG A 55 -7.76 -2.86 -12.70
CA ARG A 55 -8.52 -2.26 -13.79
C ARG A 55 -7.61 -1.87 -14.96
N ASN A 56 -6.47 -1.26 -14.68
CA ASN A 56 -5.48 -0.90 -15.71
C ASN A 56 -4.91 -2.12 -16.45
N VAL A 57 -4.83 -3.29 -15.81
CA VAL A 57 -4.41 -4.54 -16.46
C VAL A 57 -5.47 -5.06 -17.45
N ARG A 58 -6.76 -4.80 -17.20
CA ARG A 58 -7.86 -5.23 -18.08
C ARG A 58 -8.08 -4.31 -19.29
N GLU A 59 -7.58 -3.08 -19.25
CA GLU A 59 -7.77 -2.08 -20.31
C GLU A 59 -6.68 -2.12 -21.40
N THR A 60 -5.61 -2.92 -21.22
CA THR A 60 -4.68 -3.25 -22.30
C THR A 60 -5.14 -4.50 -23.05
N PRO A 61 -5.44 -4.42 -24.37
CA PRO A 61 -5.77 -5.57 -25.20
C PRO A 61 -4.62 -6.58 -25.32
#